data_AF-A0AAI9MXE0-F1
#
_entry.id   AF-A0AAI9MXE0-F1
#
_cell.length_a   1.000
_cell.length_b   1.000
_cell.length_c   1.000
_cell.angle_alpha   90.00
_cell.angle_beta   90.00
_cell.angle_gamma   90.00
#
_symmetry.space_group_name_H-M   'P 1'
#
loop_
_entity.id
_entity.type
_entity.pdbx_description
1 polymer ?
#
loop_
_entity_poly.entity_id
_entity_poly.type
_entity_poly.pdbx_seq_one_letter_code
_entity_poly.pdbx_strand_id
1 'polypeptide(L)'
;MNNKLLFVVTILLISLKVTAQEMRDPFIPLLKEANGNETVLISAKSTPQKIAAPLVEKIFTLTSVSADTALQQLQQTHTALLSNEGFATSHSITNSLVIKDTAIRLKLIEDWLKQLDVPKQQVQITAHIISSSRTALQELGLEWGMLSGSPNNKRYQRYNRYDSTQGQFKFNLLRLGEGLLELKLNALEKENLLSIIASPRLMASHKHPASIQQGTEIPYVTSTEKTTNVQFKDAVLGMEVTPTLSRGDQVELLLKISHNSPDTALTTSESNYLAINKQEIATSVTIRNNETLILGGIFQQKQEKTETGFPFLSDIPLLGKLFTSTGKHIDRRILVVFITPKLISI
;
A
#
# COMPACT_ATOMS: atom_id res chain seq x y z
N MET A 1 42.43 -40.08 -31.32
CA MET A 1 43.45 -39.20 -31.90
C MET A 1 44.19 -38.50 -30.76
N ASN A 2 45.39 -39.00 -30.45
CA ASN A 2 46.52 -38.50 -29.66
C ASN A 2 46.35 -37.42 -28.56
N ASN A 3 46.72 -37.77 -27.32
CA ASN A 3 47.97 -37.35 -26.61
C ASN A 3 47.87 -37.79 -25.13
N LYS A 4 48.53 -38.88 -24.70
CA LYS A 4 49.90 -38.91 -24.14
C LYS A 4 50.19 -37.73 -23.20
N LEU A 5 50.16 -37.93 -21.89
CA LEU A 5 51.35 -38.26 -21.10
C LEU A 5 50.96 -38.43 -19.62
N LEU A 6 50.49 -39.64 -19.30
CA LEU A 6 50.31 -40.14 -17.94
C LEU A 6 51.49 -41.10 -17.71
N PHE A 7 52.53 -40.69 -16.98
CA PHE A 7 53.57 -41.60 -16.55
C PHE A 7 54.19 -41.10 -15.23
N VAL A 8 54.26 -42.02 -14.25
CA VAL A 8 55.02 -41.98 -12.99
C VAL A 8 54.38 -41.11 -11.88
N VAL A 9 53.45 -41.55 -11.01
CA VAL A 9 53.27 -42.80 -10.24
C VAL A 9 54.34 -43.00 -9.15
N THR A 10 53.90 -42.85 -7.88
CA THR A 10 54.42 -43.44 -6.60
C THR A 10 55.63 -42.71 -5.96
N ILE A 11 55.43 -41.94 -4.89
CA ILE A 11 55.52 -42.33 -3.46
C ILE A 11 56.94 -42.76 -3.01
N LEU A 12 57.53 -41.88 -2.19
CA LEU A 12 58.18 -42.16 -0.89
C LEU A 12 59.30 -43.23 -0.87
N LEU A 13 60.56 -42.81 -0.63
CA LEU A 13 61.40 -43.25 0.50
C LEU A 13 62.89 -42.85 0.36
N ILE A 14 63.44 -42.45 1.51
CA ILE A 14 64.84 -42.62 1.97
C ILE A 14 65.88 -41.57 1.55
N SER A 15 66.14 -40.67 2.50
CA SER A 15 67.44 -40.40 3.15
C SER A 15 68.72 -40.65 2.34
N LEU A 16 69.48 -39.57 2.09
CA LEU A 16 70.94 -39.60 2.17
C LEU A 16 71.44 -38.24 2.68
N LYS A 17 72.11 -38.25 3.84
CA LYS A 17 73.02 -37.18 4.28
C LYS A 17 74.25 -37.17 3.36
N VAL A 18 74.92 -36.01 3.28
CA VAL A 18 76.37 -35.80 3.48
C VAL A 18 76.91 -34.68 2.55
N THR A 19 77.41 -33.62 3.21
CA THR A 19 78.46 -32.65 2.85
C THR A 19 78.52 -32.04 1.46
N ALA A 20 78.45 -30.71 1.42
CA ALA A 20 79.32 -29.90 0.57
C ALA A 20 79.81 -28.70 1.38
N GLN A 21 81.13 -28.55 1.41
CA GLN A 21 81.91 -27.61 2.20
C GLN A 21 82.04 -26.27 1.46
N GLU A 22 82.19 -25.20 2.24
CA GLU A 22 82.25 -23.79 1.88
C GLU A 22 83.17 -23.44 0.71
N MET A 23 82.69 -22.57 -0.19
CA MET A 23 83.54 -21.60 -0.89
C MET A 23 83.36 -20.23 -0.24
N ARG A 24 84.49 -19.66 0.17
CA ARG A 24 84.67 -18.46 0.97
C ARG A 24 84.60 -17.20 0.08
N ASP A 25 83.87 -16.19 0.51
CA ASP A 25 83.79 -14.88 -0.15
C ASP A 25 85.00 -14.01 0.25
N PRO A 26 85.74 -13.33 -0.66
CA PRO A 26 87.03 -12.69 -0.37
C PRO A 26 86.95 -11.33 0.36
N PHE A 27 85.78 -10.92 0.86
CA PHE A 27 85.55 -9.54 1.31
C PHE A 27 85.26 -9.35 2.80
N ILE A 28 85.69 -10.30 3.66
CA ILE A 28 85.71 -10.05 5.11
C ILE A 28 87.01 -9.33 5.49
N PRO A 29 86.98 -8.12 6.07
CA PRO A 29 88.17 -7.48 6.60
C PRO A 29 88.69 -8.20 7.86
N LEU A 30 90.01 -8.32 7.98
CA LEU A 30 90.70 -8.92 9.12
C LEU A 30 90.48 -8.07 10.39
N LEU A 31 89.73 -8.58 11.36
CA LEU A 31 89.68 -8.00 12.70
C LEU A 31 90.91 -8.47 13.49
N LYS A 32 91.70 -7.49 13.93
CA LYS A 32 92.84 -7.67 14.82
C LYS A 32 92.30 -7.79 16.25
N GLU A 33 92.39 -8.97 16.85
CA GLU A 33 92.16 -9.13 18.29
C GLU A 33 93.34 -8.53 19.07
N ALA A 34 93.05 -7.54 19.91
CA ALA A 34 93.83 -7.28 21.13
C ALA A 34 93.01 -6.43 22.11
N ASN A 35 92.53 -7.12 23.15
CA ASN A 35 92.53 -6.73 24.56
C ASN A 35 91.82 -5.44 25.02
N GLY A 36 90.96 -5.66 26.02
CA GLY A 36 90.78 -4.72 27.11
C GLY A 36 89.45 -3.97 27.07
N ASN A 37 88.53 -4.44 27.92
CA ASN A 37 87.48 -3.70 28.58
C ASN A 37 87.47 -2.19 28.31
N GLU A 38 86.53 -1.70 27.49
CA GLU A 38 85.74 -0.48 27.77
C GLU A 38 84.86 -0.04 26.58
N THR A 39 83.56 0.03 26.88
CA THR A 39 82.62 1.09 26.48
C THR A 39 81.89 1.06 25.12
N VAL A 40 80.65 1.56 25.24
CA VAL A 40 79.81 2.30 24.30
C VAL A 40 78.80 1.49 23.48
N LEU A 41 77.63 1.33 24.09
CA LEU A 41 76.36 1.28 23.38
C LEU A 41 76.22 2.53 22.51
N ILE A 42 76.48 2.41 21.20
CA ILE A 42 76.11 3.44 20.24
C ILE A 42 74.59 3.31 20.04
N SER A 43 73.84 4.01 20.88
CA SER A 43 72.42 4.26 20.67
C SER A 43 72.27 5.12 19.41
N ALA A 44 71.71 4.54 18.34
CA ALA A 44 71.28 5.29 17.18
C ALA A 44 70.17 6.26 17.61
N LYS A 45 70.40 7.56 17.36
CA LYS A 45 69.48 8.66 17.62
C LYS A 45 68.10 8.37 17.03
N SER A 46 67.10 8.41 17.91
CA SER A 46 65.69 8.73 17.69
C SER A 46 65.30 9.11 16.26
N THR A 47 64.56 8.23 15.58
CA THR A 47 63.56 8.63 14.59
C THR A 47 62.60 9.59 15.30
N PRO A 48 62.29 10.78 14.76
CA PRO A 48 61.28 11.65 15.37
C PRO A 48 59.96 10.90 15.38
N GLN A 49 59.56 10.47 16.57
CA GLN A 49 58.27 9.88 16.84
C GLN A 49 57.23 10.94 16.48
N LYS A 50 56.47 10.71 15.41
CA LYS A 50 55.29 11.50 15.06
C LYS A 50 54.43 11.54 16.32
N ILE A 51 54.39 12.67 17.01
CA ILE A 51 53.61 12.83 18.24
C ILE A 51 52.17 12.57 17.85
N ALA A 52 51.68 11.37 18.14
CA ALA A 52 50.28 11.03 17.95
C ALA A 52 49.50 12.01 18.82
N ALA A 53 48.62 12.79 18.20
CA ALA A 53 47.79 13.73 18.94
C ALA A 53 47.04 12.96 20.03
N PRO A 54 46.95 13.49 21.27
CA PRO A 54 46.33 12.77 22.37
C PRO A 54 44.89 12.42 22.02
N LEU A 55 44.54 11.15 22.18
CA LEU A 55 43.17 10.66 22.05
C LEU A 55 42.36 11.16 23.24
N VAL A 56 41.25 11.81 22.96
CA VAL A 56 40.29 12.31 23.95
C VAL A 56 39.01 11.49 23.83
N GLU A 57 38.42 11.15 24.96
CA GLU A 57 37.13 10.47 25.03
C GLU A 57 36.02 11.50 25.27
N LYS A 58 34.94 11.42 24.49
CA LYS A 58 33.76 12.27 24.64
C LYS A 58 32.50 11.43 24.44
N ILE A 59 31.52 11.69 25.31
CA ILE A 59 30.20 11.04 25.27
C ILE A 59 29.20 12.01 24.62
N PHE A 60 28.47 11.53 23.63
CA PHE A 60 27.41 12.26 22.95
C PHE A 60 26.07 11.59 23.23
N THR A 61 25.16 12.31 23.88
CA THR A 61 23.79 11.86 24.10
C THR A 61 22.92 12.22 22.89
N LEU A 62 22.17 11.27 22.35
CA LEU A 62 21.28 11.47 21.20
C LEU A 62 19.82 11.47 21.65
N THR A 63 19.00 12.28 20.99
CA THR A 63 17.58 12.48 21.36
C THR A 63 16.62 11.92 20.32
N SER A 64 16.89 12.13 19.04
CA SER A 64 16.01 11.83 17.91
C SER A 64 16.44 10.61 17.12
N VAL A 65 17.74 10.32 17.08
CA VAL A 65 18.33 9.17 16.37
C VAL A 65 18.84 8.12 17.36
N SER A 66 18.70 6.84 17.00
CA SER A 66 19.26 5.73 17.78
C SER A 66 20.78 5.70 17.67
N ALA A 67 21.48 5.52 18.80
CA ALA A 67 22.92 5.40 18.87
C ALA A 67 23.48 4.28 17.98
N ASP A 68 22.74 3.18 17.81
CA ASP A 68 23.16 2.07 16.95
C ASP A 68 23.13 2.45 15.47
N THR A 69 22.08 3.17 15.05
CA THR A 69 21.98 3.69 13.67
C THR A 69 23.06 4.74 13.40
N ALA A 70 23.34 5.61 14.38
CA ALA A 70 24.40 6.59 14.27
C ALA A 70 25.79 5.93 14.16
N LEU A 71 26.06 4.90 14.96
CA LEU A 71 27.32 4.13 14.90
C LEU A 71 27.48 3.44 13.54
N GLN A 72 26.42 2.80 13.03
CA GLN A 72 26.44 2.17 11.70
C GLN A 72 26.76 3.19 10.60
N GLN A 73 26.15 4.37 10.63
CA GLN A 73 26.44 5.43 9.65
C GLN A 73 27.87 5.93 9.77
N LEU A 74 28.35 6.12 11.00
CA LEU A 74 29.72 6.58 11.28
C LEU A 74 30.77 5.59 10.75
N GLN A 75 30.49 4.28 10.77
CA GLN A 75 31.34 3.22 10.21
C GLN A 75 31.18 3.05 8.69
N GLN A 76 29.99 3.28 8.13
CA GLN A 76 29.69 3.11 6.70
C GLN A 76 30.14 4.30 5.83
N THR A 77 30.37 5.47 6.41
CA THR A 77 30.67 6.67 5.63
C THR A 77 32.03 6.50 4.93
N HIS A 78 32.05 6.54 3.58
CA HIS A 78 33.26 6.45 2.72
C HIS A 78 34.32 7.54 3.01
N THR A 79 34.04 8.47 3.91
CA THR A 79 35.01 9.34 4.58
C THR A 79 35.18 8.79 5.99
N ALA A 80 36.33 8.18 6.29
CA ALA A 80 36.66 7.80 7.66
C ALA A 80 36.63 9.06 8.54
N LEU A 81 35.49 9.31 9.20
CA LEU A 81 35.30 10.41 10.14
C LEU A 81 36.15 10.16 11.39
N LEU A 82 36.32 8.89 11.75
CA LEU A 82 37.28 8.41 12.73
C LEU A 82 38.71 8.45 12.19
N SER A 83 39.67 8.70 13.07
CA SER A 83 41.08 8.45 12.80
C SER A 83 41.40 6.95 12.82
N ASN A 84 42.58 6.57 12.31
CA ASN A 84 43.03 5.18 12.31
C ASN A 84 43.13 4.55 13.72
N GLU A 85 43.26 5.39 14.76
CA GLU A 85 43.35 4.99 16.17
C GLU A 85 42.03 5.29 16.93
N GLY A 86 41.01 5.76 16.21
CA GLY A 86 39.73 6.16 16.77
C GLY A 86 38.83 4.96 17.05
N PHE A 87 38.11 5.00 18.18
CA PHE A 87 37.15 3.97 18.57
C PHE A 87 35.81 4.61 18.89
N ALA A 88 34.72 4.01 18.40
CA ALA A 88 33.35 4.43 18.70
C ALA A 88 32.53 3.23 19.15
N THR A 89 31.76 3.41 20.22
CA THR A 89 30.82 2.41 20.73
C THR A 89 29.48 3.07 21.07
N SER A 90 28.39 2.35 20.82
CA SER A 90 27.05 2.79 21.20
C SER A 90 26.64 2.19 22.54
N HIS A 91 25.86 2.95 23.31
CA HIS A 91 25.16 2.46 24.48
C HIS A 91 23.65 2.65 24.27
N SER A 92 22.95 1.54 24.03
CA SER A 92 21.53 1.55 23.66
C SER A 92 20.59 2.02 24.78
N ILE A 93 20.93 1.75 26.05
CA ILE A 93 20.10 2.10 27.21
C ILE A 93 20.04 3.62 27.42
N THR A 94 21.18 4.30 27.35
CA THR A 94 21.26 5.76 27.53
C THR A 94 21.21 6.53 26.21
N ASN A 95 20.94 5.84 25.10
CA ASN A 95 21.03 6.34 23.73
C ASN A 95 22.24 7.28 23.52
N SER A 96 23.41 6.82 23.94
CA SER A 96 24.64 7.60 23.96
C SER A 96 25.72 6.97 23.10
N LEU A 97 26.50 7.79 22.40
CA LEU A 97 27.62 7.39 21.58
C LEU A 97 28.92 7.81 22.28
N VAL A 98 29.76 6.84 22.63
CA VAL A 98 31.06 7.08 23.26
C VAL A 98 32.12 7.01 22.16
N ILE A 99 32.83 8.12 21.96
CA ILE A 99 33.82 8.25 20.90
C ILE A 99 35.15 8.66 21.51
N LYS A 100 36.19 7.92 21.14
CA LYS A 100 37.57 8.20 21.49
C LYS A 100 38.34 8.53 20.22
N ASP A 101 38.75 9.79 20.07
CA ASP A 101 39.50 10.28 18.91
C ASP A 101 40.28 11.57 19.24
N THR A 102 41.05 12.06 18.29
CA THR A 102 41.70 13.37 18.32
C THR A 102 40.67 14.51 18.44
N ALA A 103 41.04 15.58 19.15
CA ALA A 103 40.16 16.72 19.39
C ALA A 103 39.59 17.37 18.11
N ILE A 104 40.36 17.35 17.01
CA ILE A 104 39.93 17.88 15.70
C ILE A 104 38.78 17.05 15.12
N ARG A 105 38.88 15.71 15.18
CA ARG A 105 37.84 14.80 14.69
C ARG A 105 36.59 14.84 15.55
N LEU A 106 36.74 14.91 16.87
CA LEU A 106 35.60 15.05 17.77
C LEU A 106 34.76 16.29 17.46
N LYS A 107 35.39 17.41 17.08
CA LYS A 107 34.66 18.62 16.67
C LYS A 107 33.85 18.41 15.37
N LEU A 108 34.45 17.75 14.37
CA LEU A 108 33.76 17.41 13.12
C LEU A 108 32.59 16.45 13.35
N ILE A 109 32.79 15.45 14.21
CA ILE A 109 31.75 14.49 14.57
C ILE A 109 30.63 15.19 15.34
N GLU A 110 30.94 16.14 16.23
CA GLU A 110 29.93 16.95 16.91
C GLU A 110 29.07 17.75 15.93
N ASP A 111 29.69 18.41 14.95
CA ASP A 111 28.96 19.18 13.93
C ASP A 111 28.11 18.27 13.03
N TRP A 112 28.60 17.07 12.71
CA TRP A 112 27.84 16.05 12.00
C TRP A 112 26.66 15.52 12.82
N LEU A 113 26.87 15.21 14.11
CA LEU A 113 25.81 14.76 15.02
C LEU A 113 24.71 15.81 15.18
N LYS A 114 25.05 17.10 15.23
CA LYS A 114 24.05 18.19 15.24
C LYS A 114 23.16 18.20 14.01
N GLN A 115 23.67 17.80 12.85
CA GLN A 115 22.87 17.71 11.62
C GLN A 115 22.06 16.41 11.54
N LEU A 116 22.55 15.34 12.17
CA LEU A 116 21.88 14.04 12.19
C LEU A 116 20.75 13.98 13.22
N ASP A 117 20.97 14.49 14.43
CA ASP A 117 20.05 14.41 15.57
C ASP A 117 18.94 15.48 15.53
N VAL A 118 18.28 15.60 14.38
CA VAL A 118 17.12 16.49 14.17
C VAL A 118 15.84 15.64 14.25
N PRO A 119 14.78 16.11 14.93
CA PRO A 119 13.52 15.37 15.01
C PRO A 119 12.96 15.10 13.61
N LYS A 120 12.47 13.88 13.40
CA LYS A 120 11.83 13.52 12.14
C LYS A 120 10.55 14.33 11.99
N GLN A 121 10.44 15.04 10.88
CA GLN A 121 9.21 15.75 10.54
C GLN A 121 8.05 14.76 10.38
N GLN A 122 6.88 15.17 10.85
CA GLN A 122 5.64 14.43 10.74
C GLN A 122 4.64 15.19 9.87
N VAL A 123 3.75 14.43 9.24
CA VAL A 123 2.66 14.98 8.45
C VAL A 123 1.36 14.30 8.86
N GLN A 124 0.32 15.09 9.07
CA GLN A 124 -1.04 14.61 9.17
C GLN A 124 -1.65 14.60 7.78
N ILE A 125 -2.12 13.44 7.34
CA ILE A 125 -2.82 13.28 6.08
C ILE A 125 -4.32 13.14 6.38
N THR A 126 -5.12 13.99 5.74
CA THR A 126 -6.58 13.92 5.76
C THR A 126 -7.09 13.64 4.37
N ALA A 127 -7.83 12.54 4.19
CA ALA A 127 -8.55 12.29 2.94
C ALA A 127 -10.05 12.53 3.15
N HIS A 128 -10.72 13.02 2.11
CA HIS A 128 -12.19 13.08 2.06
C HIS A 128 -12.65 12.24 0.88
N ILE A 129 -13.46 11.23 1.17
CA ILE A 129 -13.99 10.29 0.19
C ILE A 129 -15.48 10.54 0.11
N ILE A 130 -15.95 11.00 -1.05
CA ILE A 130 -17.35 11.28 -1.31
C ILE A 130 -17.84 10.24 -2.29
N SER A 131 -18.78 9.41 -1.85
CA SER A 131 -19.46 8.43 -2.69
C SER A 131 -20.95 8.75 -2.75
N SER A 132 -21.53 8.76 -3.94
CA SER A 132 -22.96 8.96 -4.15
C SER A 132 -23.48 7.91 -5.11
N SER A 133 -24.58 7.25 -4.73
CA SER A 133 -25.34 6.36 -5.59
C SER A 133 -26.77 6.89 -5.71
N ARG A 134 -27.26 7.04 -6.93
CA ARG A 134 -28.63 7.45 -7.23
C ARG A 134 -29.23 6.43 -8.18
N THR A 135 -30.33 5.81 -7.77
CA THR A 135 -31.13 4.92 -8.62
C THR A 135 -32.50 5.56 -8.79
N ALA A 136 -32.89 5.83 -10.03
CA ALA A 136 -34.20 6.37 -10.38
C ALA A 136 -34.92 5.39 -11.31
N LEU A 137 -36.14 5.02 -10.92
CA LEU A 137 -37.06 4.19 -11.70
C LEU A 137 -38.29 5.03 -12.04
N GLN A 138 -38.58 5.13 -13.34
CA GLN A 138 -39.78 5.75 -13.86
C GLN A 138 -40.49 4.75 -14.75
N GLU A 139 -41.75 4.45 -14.46
CA GLU A 139 -42.60 3.61 -15.29
C GLU A 139 -43.90 4.35 -15.56
N LEU A 140 -44.26 4.47 -16.84
CA LEU A 140 -45.54 5.01 -17.26
C LEU A 140 -46.05 4.21 -18.45
N GLY A 141 -47.27 3.68 -18.34
CA GLY A 141 -47.77 2.80 -19.37
C GLY A 141 -49.14 2.22 -19.13
N LEU A 142 -49.77 1.81 -20.22
CA LEU A 142 -50.94 0.95 -20.20
C LEU A 142 -50.57 -0.44 -20.73
N GLU A 143 -50.87 -1.46 -19.95
CA GLU A 143 -50.78 -2.86 -20.35
C GLU A 143 -52.18 -3.42 -20.57
N TRP A 144 -52.36 -4.18 -21.63
CA TRP A 144 -53.61 -4.82 -21.99
C TRP A 144 -53.45 -6.33 -21.94
N GLY A 145 -54.39 -7.02 -21.29
CA GLY A 145 -54.34 -8.48 -21.17
C GLY A 145 -55.73 -9.10 -21.19
N MET A 146 -55.83 -10.30 -21.76
CA MET A 146 -57.03 -11.13 -21.67
C MET A 146 -56.80 -12.23 -20.63
N LEU A 147 -57.51 -12.15 -19.50
CA LEU A 147 -57.51 -13.23 -18.51
C LEU A 147 -58.47 -14.33 -18.96
N SER A 148 -57.93 -15.43 -19.50
CA SER A 148 -58.67 -16.66 -19.76
C SER A 148 -58.71 -17.55 -18.50
N GLY A 149 -59.88 -18.00 -18.06
CA GLY A 149 -59.97 -18.91 -16.92
C GLY A 149 -61.39 -19.25 -16.52
N SER A 150 -61.52 -20.29 -15.70
CA SER A 150 -62.81 -20.92 -15.38
C SER A 150 -63.86 -19.92 -14.88
N PRO A 151 -65.11 -19.98 -15.39
CA PRO A 151 -66.21 -19.08 -15.02
C PRO A 151 -66.50 -18.94 -13.52
N ASN A 152 -66.03 -19.90 -12.69
CA ASN A 152 -66.25 -19.96 -11.26
C ASN A 152 -65.17 -19.26 -10.41
N ASN A 153 -64.13 -18.67 -11.03
CA ASN A 153 -63.09 -17.97 -10.29
C ASN A 153 -63.61 -16.61 -9.79
N LYS A 154 -63.73 -16.47 -8.47
CA LYS A 154 -64.19 -15.24 -7.78
C LYS A 154 -63.39 -13.97 -8.13
N ARG A 155 -62.24 -14.10 -8.80
CA ARG A 155 -61.48 -12.98 -9.38
C ARG A 155 -62.22 -12.28 -10.53
N TYR A 156 -63.07 -12.98 -11.30
CA TYR A 156 -63.84 -12.40 -12.42
C TYR A 156 -65.02 -11.52 -11.99
N GLN A 157 -65.40 -11.54 -10.72
CA GLN A 157 -66.57 -10.82 -10.21
C GLN A 157 -66.22 -9.49 -9.51
N ARG A 158 -64.94 -9.12 -9.44
CA ARG A 158 -64.49 -7.88 -8.79
C ARG A 158 -64.11 -6.85 -9.84
N TYR A 159 -64.93 -5.81 -9.99
CA TYR A 159 -64.60 -4.64 -10.81
C TYR A 159 -63.62 -3.74 -10.05
N ASN A 160 -62.56 -3.30 -10.73
CA ASN A 160 -61.54 -2.36 -10.24
C ASN A 160 -60.82 -2.84 -8.97
N ARG A 161 -59.67 -3.51 -9.16
CA ARG A 161 -58.84 -3.99 -8.05
C ARG A 161 -57.67 -3.03 -7.84
N TYR A 162 -57.58 -2.46 -6.65
CA TYR A 162 -56.32 -1.93 -6.15
C TYR A 162 -55.39 -3.12 -5.86
N ASP A 163 -54.29 -3.22 -6.60
CA ASP A 163 -53.25 -4.22 -6.34
C ASP A 163 -52.30 -3.68 -5.25
N SER A 164 -51.70 -4.58 -4.47
CA SER A 164 -50.75 -4.16 -3.42
C SER A 164 -49.41 -3.69 -3.98
N THR A 165 -49.17 -3.90 -5.28
CA THR A 165 -48.01 -3.38 -6.01
C THR A 165 -48.15 -1.87 -6.21
N GLN A 166 -47.21 -1.11 -5.63
CA GLN A 166 -47.16 0.35 -5.77
C GLN A 166 -47.18 0.78 -7.24
N GLY A 167 -47.98 1.81 -7.54
CA GLY A 167 -48.04 2.42 -8.87
C GLY A 167 -48.81 1.61 -9.92
N GLN A 168 -49.59 0.60 -9.54
CA GLN A 168 -50.40 -0.19 -10.48
C GLN A 168 -51.90 -0.08 -10.19
N PHE A 169 -52.66 0.30 -11.21
CA PHE A 169 -54.13 0.32 -11.17
C PHE A 169 -54.69 -0.62 -12.22
N LYS A 170 -55.54 -1.57 -11.80
CA LYS A 170 -56.15 -2.56 -12.70
C LYS A 170 -57.64 -2.31 -12.87
N PHE A 171 -58.06 -2.16 -14.12
CA PHE A 171 -59.41 -1.91 -14.57
C PHE A 171 -59.90 -3.09 -15.39
N ASN A 172 -60.99 -3.71 -14.95
CA ASN A 172 -61.65 -4.79 -15.69
C ASN A 172 -62.69 -4.15 -16.61
N LEU A 173 -62.46 -4.18 -17.92
CA LEU A 173 -63.24 -3.39 -18.88
C LEU A 173 -64.42 -4.18 -19.43
N LEU A 174 -64.18 -5.37 -19.97
CA LEU A 174 -65.18 -6.13 -20.73
C LEU A 174 -64.98 -7.63 -20.61
N ARG A 175 -66.07 -8.40 -20.53
CA ARG A 175 -66.05 -9.86 -20.63
C ARG A 175 -66.34 -10.30 -22.06
N LEU A 176 -65.44 -11.09 -22.63
CA LEU A 176 -65.52 -11.65 -23.99
C LEU A 176 -65.51 -13.19 -23.90
N GLY A 177 -66.68 -13.81 -23.96
CA GLY A 177 -66.85 -15.26 -23.77
C GLY A 177 -66.41 -15.70 -22.36
N GLU A 178 -65.41 -16.59 -22.32
CA GLU A 178 -64.76 -17.04 -21.08
C GLU A 178 -63.56 -16.16 -20.65
N GLY A 179 -63.21 -15.15 -21.45
CA GLY A 179 -62.12 -14.22 -21.16
C GLY A 179 -62.59 -12.89 -20.56
N LEU A 180 -61.74 -12.26 -19.76
CA LEU A 180 -61.92 -10.88 -19.27
C LEU A 180 -60.80 -9.99 -19.81
N LEU A 181 -61.18 -8.89 -20.47
CA LEU A 181 -60.25 -7.84 -20.88
C LEU A 181 -59.92 -6.95 -19.68
N GLU A 182 -58.66 -6.98 -19.27
CA GLU A 182 -58.08 -6.15 -18.20
C GLU A 182 -57.15 -5.09 -18.81
N LEU A 183 -57.29 -3.87 -18.32
CA LEU A 183 -56.37 -2.75 -18.53
C LEU A 183 -55.61 -2.48 -17.24
N LYS A 184 -54.29 -2.43 -17.32
CA LYS A 184 -53.41 -2.16 -16.21
C LYS A 184 -52.64 -0.87 -16.48
N LEU A 185 -52.87 0.15 -15.66
CA LEU A 185 -52.10 1.39 -15.67
C LEU A 185 -50.92 1.25 -14.71
N ASN A 186 -49.71 1.37 -15.26
CA ASN A 186 -48.48 1.52 -14.50
C ASN A 186 -48.11 3.00 -14.47
N ALA A 187 -47.97 3.55 -13.28
CA ALA A 187 -47.50 4.89 -13.02
C ALA A 187 -46.67 4.87 -11.73
N LEU A 188 -45.36 4.77 -11.87
CA LEU A 188 -44.41 4.68 -10.78
C LEU A 188 -43.26 5.65 -11.03
N GLU A 189 -42.98 6.50 -10.05
CA GLU A 189 -41.72 7.23 -9.98
C GLU A 189 -41.11 6.96 -8.61
N LYS A 190 -39.92 6.35 -8.62
CA LYS A 190 -39.18 5.98 -7.42
C LYS A 190 -37.75 6.47 -7.56
N GLU A 191 -37.27 7.18 -6.54
CA GLU A 191 -35.89 7.62 -6.46
C GLU A 191 -35.27 7.14 -5.15
N ASN A 192 -34.07 6.58 -5.25
CA ASN A 192 -33.25 6.20 -4.10
C ASN A 192 -31.90 6.90 -4.20
N LEU A 193 -31.57 7.71 -3.20
CA LEU A 193 -30.31 8.46 -3.11
C LEU A 193 -29.55 8.02 -1.86
N LEU A 194 -28.31 7.57 -2.07
CA LEU A 194 -27.36 7.25 -1.03
C LEU A 194 -26.13 8.15 -1.19
N SER A 195 -25.76 8.85 -0.12
CA SER A 195 -24.55 9.68 -0.08
C SER A 195 -23.72 9.30 1.13
N ILE A 196 -22.43 9.03 0.90
CA ILE A 196 -21.46 8.61 1.91
C ILE A 196 -20.30 9.61 1.88
N ILE A 197 -19.98 10.17 3.04
CA ILE A 197 -18.82 11.05 3.21
C ILE A 197 -17.96 10.41 4.29
N ALA A 198 -16.74 10.01 3.92
CA ALA A 198 -15.78 9.46 4.86
C ALA A 198 -14.54 10.35 4.91
N SER A 199 -13.99 10.55 6.12
CA SER A 199 -12.85 11.44 6.35
C SER A 199 -11.75 10.78 7.19
N PRO A 200 -11.05 9.76 6.68
CA PRO A 200 -9.94 9.15 7.41
C PRO A 200 -8.79 10.14 7.60
N ARG A 201 -8.21 10.13 8.79
CA ARG A 201 -7.09 10.98 9.19
C ARG A 201 -6.04 10.12 9.86
N LEU A 202 -4.78 10.30 9.48
CA LEU A 202 -3.67 9.60 10.08
C LEU A 202 -2.41 10.47 10.07
N MET A 203 -1.53 10.25 11.05
CA MET A 203 -0.23 10.90 11.12
C MET A 203 0.86 9.91 10.69
N ALA A 204 1.82 10.39 9.92
CA ALA A 204 2.94 9.59 9.45
C ALA A 204 4.25 10.38 9.50
N SER A 205 5.33 9.69 9.84
CA SER A 205 6.68 10.26 9.85
C SER A 205 7.32 10.17 8.47
N HIS A 206 8.26 11.05 8.16
CA HIS A 206 9.04 11.02 6.91
C HIS A 206 9.53 9.61 6.54
N LYS A 207 9.14 9.09 5.37
CA LYS A 207 9.48 7.76 4.83
C LYS A 207 8.98 6.55 5.64
N HIS A 208 8.04 6.73 6.56
CA HIS A 208 7.46 5.62 7.33
C HIS A 208 6.00 5.40 6.89
N PRO A 209 5.63 4.17 6.49
CA PRO A 209 4.27 3.87 6.10
C PRO A 209 3.35 3.92 7.32
N ALA A 210 2.11 4.36 7.10
CA ALA A 210 1.05 4.33 8.09
C ALA A 210 -0.27 3.96 7.41
N SER A 211 -1.12 3.21 8.13
CA SER A 211 -2.40 2.76 7.61
C SER A 211 -3.53 2.91 8.63
N ILE A 212 -4.74 3.08 8.12
CA ILE A 212 -5.99 3.11 8.88
C ILE A 212 -7.05 2.34 8.09
N GLN A 213 -7.79 1.46 8.76
CA GLN A 213 -8.84 0.65 8.14
C GLN A 213 -10.03 0.53 9.09
N GLN A 214 -11.24 0.56 8.53
CA GLN A 214 -12.50 0.36 9.25
C GLN A 214 -13.45 -0.43 8.35
N GLY A 215 -14.05 -1.49 8.88
CA GLY A 215 -15.05 -2.26 8.16
C GLY A 215 -15.31 -3.61 8.82
N THR A 216 -15.71 -4.58 8.01
CA THR A 216 -16.08 -5.92 8.47
C THR A 216 -15.38 -6.99 7.65
N GLU A 217 -15.08 -8.11 8.29
CA GLU A 217 -14.58 -9.31 7.62
C GLU A 217 -15.74 -10.23 7.24
N ILE A 218 -15.77 -10.68 5.98
CA ILE A 218 -16.79 -11.56 5.45
C ILE A 218 -16.21 -12.98 5.34
N PRO A 219 -16.81 -13.99 5.98
CA PRO A 219 -16.35 -15.38 5.89
C PRO A 219 -16.79 -16.02 4.56
N TYR A 220 -15.84 -16.66 3.88
CA TYR A 220 -16.04 -17.50 2.72
C TYR A 220 -15.78 -18.95 3.10
N VAL A 221 -16.83 -19.76 3.09
CA VAL A 221 -16.75 -21.19 3.37
C VAL A 221 -16.54 -21.95 2.08
N THR A 222 -15.44 -22.70 1.99
CA THR A 222 -15.19 -23.65 0.91
C THR A 222 -15.20 -25.05 1.52
N SER A 223 -16.11 -25.91 1.05
CA SER A 223 -16.17 -27.30 1.48
C SER A 223 -15.44 -28.17 0.46
N THR A 224 -14.25 -28.64 0.80
CA THR A 224 -13.62 -29.77 0.12
C THR A 224 -14.08 -31.05 0.82
N GLU A 225 -14.24 -32.17 0.11
CA GLU A 225 -14.92 -33.42 0.54
C GLU A 225 -14.61 -33.97 1.96
N LYS A 226 -13.55 -33.51 2.64
CA LYS A 226 -13.19 -33.91 4.01
C LYS A 226 -12.87 -32.74 4.96
N THR A 227 -12.86 -31.49 4.49
CA THR A 227 -12.48 -30.32 5.31
C THR A 227 -13.27 -29.07 4.91
N THR A 228 -13.88 -28.41 5.89
CA THR A 228 -14.45 -27.08 5.74
C THR A 228 -13.36 -26.05 6.03
N ASN A 229 -12.97 -25.27 5.01
CA ASN A 229 -12.06 -24.14 5.19
C ASN A 229 -12.86 -22.83 5.19
N VAL A 230 -12.59 -21.96 6.16
CA VAL A 230 -13.23 -20.64 6.30
C VAL A 230 -12.16 -19.58 6.06
N GLN A 231 -12.28 -18.83 4.96
CA GLN A 231 -11.40 -17.71 4.63
C GLN A 231 -12.13 -16.39 4.85
N PHE A 232 -11.56 -15.48 5.64
CA PHE A 232 -12.10 -14.14 5.81
C PHE A 232 -11.58 -13.21 4.70
N LYS A 233 -12.47 -12.36 4.17
CA LYS A 233 -12.10 -11.27 3.25
C LYS A 233 -12.62 -9.93 3.75
N ASP A 234 -11.77 -8.92 3.63
CA ASP A 234 -12.04 -7.59 4.18
C ASP A 234 -12.95 -6.77 3.26
N ALA A 235 -14.05 -6.27 3.83
CA ALA A 235 -14.85 -5.20 3.26
C ALA A 235 -14.63 -3.94 4.11
N VAL A 236 -13.48 -3.29 3.87
CA VAL A 236 -13.01 -2.14 4.65
C VAL A 236 -12.87 -0.87 3.81
N LEU A 237 -13.21 0.24 4.44
CA LEU A 237 -12.75 1.56 4.07
C LEU A 237 -11.38 1.77 4.73
N GLY A 238 -10.36 2.13 3.95
CA GLY A 238 -9.03 2.33 4.48
C GLY A 238 -8.15 3.24 3.64
N MET A 239 -7.07 3.68 4.27
CA MET A 239 -6.02 4.46 3.64
C MET A 239 -4.67 3.97 4.15
N GLU A 240 -3.75 3.72 3.24
CA GLU A 240 -2.34 3.47 3.48
C GLU A 240 -1.55 4.58 2.78
N VAL A 241 -0.57 5.14 3.49
CA VAL A 241 0.21 6.26 3.00
C VAL A 241 1.66 6.16 3.45
N THR A 242 2.57 6.50 2.55
CA THR A 242 3.98 6.73 2.85
C THR A 242 4.37 8.13 2.40
N PRO A 243 4.63 9.06 3.32
CA PRO A 243 4.98 10.43 2.96
C PRO A 243 6.49 10.60 2.75
N THR A 244 6.86 11.33 1.71
CA THR A 244 8.21 11.84 1.47
C THR A 244 8.17 13.37 1.53
N LEU A 245 8.89 13.93 2.50
CA LEU A 245 8.94 15.37 2.74
C LEU A 245 10.15 15.94 2.01
N SER A 246 9.92 16.96 1.18
CA SER A 246 10.96 17.68 0.47
C SER A 246 11.24 19.03 1.14
N ARG A 247 12.40 19.65 0.85
CA ARG A 247 12.87 20.91 1.46
C ARG A 247 12.12 22.17 0.98
N GLY A 248 10.86 22.08 0.55
CA GLY A 248 10.12 23.18 -0.08
C GLY A 248 8.62 23.18 0.20
N ASP A 249 8.22 22.84 1.43
CA ASP A 249 6.80 22.72 1.87
C ASP A 249 5.94 21.79 1.00
N GLN A 250 6.59 20.92 0.21
CA GLN A 250 5.94 19.91 -0.61
C GLN A 250 6.08 18.55 0.04
N VAL A 251 4.98 17.82 0.03
CA VAL A 251 4.87 16.46 0.52
C VAL A 251 4.49 15.61 -0.68
N GLU A 252 5.39 14.69 -1.04
CA GLU A 252 5.06 13.61 -1.94
C GLU A 252 4.44 12.48 -1.11
N LEU A 253 3.36 11.90 -1.63
CA LEU A 253 2.56 10.91 -0.94
C LEU A 253 2.37 9.71 -1.87
N LEU A 254 2.91 8.56 -1.46
CA LEU A 254 2.50 7.28 -2.02
C LEU A 254 1.24 6.84 -1.28
N LEU A 255 0.11 6.77 -1.98
CA LEU A 255 -1.21 6.59 -1.42
C LEU A 255 -1.89 5.36 -1.98
N LYS A 256 -2.53 4.58 -1.10
CA LYS A 256 -3.49 3.55 -1.45
C LYS A 256 -4.75 3.75 -0.61
N ILE A 257 -5.86 4.10 -1.27
CA ILE A 257 -7.16 4.31 -0.62
C ILE A 257 -8.08 3.20 -1.10
N SER A 258 -8.75 2.53 -0.17
CA SER A 258 -9.74 1.50 -0.45
C SER A 258 -11.09 1.88 0.14
N HIS A 259 -12.16 1.70 -0.63
CA HIS A 259 -13.54 1.82 -0.19
C HIS A 259 -14.28 0.56 -0.66
N ASN A 260 -14.17 -0.47 0.17
CA ASN A 260 -14.79 -1.76 -0.11
C ASN A 260 -16.06 -1.88 0.74
N SER A 261 -17.18 -2.22 0.10
CA SER A 261 -18.47 -2.41 0.77
C SER A 261 -19.02 -3.81 0.50
N PRO A 262 -19.68 -4.45 1.48
CA PRO A 262 -20.41 -5.69 1.23
C PRO A 262 -21.50 -5.43 0.17
N ASP A 263 -21.68 -6.37 -0.75
CA ASP A 263 -22.82 -6.42 -1.66
C ASP A 263 -23.78 -7.54 -1.26
N THR A 264 -25.03 -7.40 -1.69
CA THR A 264 -26.03 -8.45 -1.58
C THR A 264 -25.55 -9.73 -2.26
N ALA A 265 -25.94 -10.86 -1.69
CA ALA A 265 -25.48 -12.16 -2.16
C ALA A 265 -25.95 -12.42 -3.58
N LEU A 266 -25.04 -12.87 -4.44
CA LEU A 266 -25.39 -13.41 -5.75
C LEU A 266 -26.04 -14.77 -5.50
N THR A 267 -27.36 -14.86 -5.70
CA THR A 267 -28.09 -16.11 -5.58
C THR A 267 -27.91 -16.92 -6.87
N THR A 268 -27.01 -17.90 -6.85
CA THR A 268 -27.10 -19.05 -7.76
C THR A 268 -27.92 -20.12 -7.06
N SER A 269 -28.70 -20.90 -7.82
CA SER A 269 -29.71 -21.86 -7.37
C SER A 269 -29.27 -22.91 -6.33
N GLU A 270 -27.98 -23.01 -6.00
CA GLU A 270 -27.43 -23.98 -5.05
C GLU A 270 -26.48 -23.37 -3.99
N SER A 271 -26.15 -22.07 -4.06
CA SER A 271 -25.23 -21.43 -3.12
C SER A 271 -25.38 -19.91 -3.05
N ASN A 272 -25.29 -19.36 -1.83
CA ASN A 272 -25.40 -17.94 -1.55
C ASN A 272 -23.99 -17.34 -1.42
N TYR A 273 -23.45 -16.77 -2.50
CA TYR A 273 -22.13 -16.14 -2.47
C TYR A 273 -22.25 -14.65 -2.13
N LEU A 274 -21.52 -14.18 -1.13
CA LEU A 274 -21.41 -12.75 -0.83
C LEU A 274 -20.42 -12.11 -1.81
N ALA A 275 -20.85 -11.06 -2.50
CA ALA A 275 -19.97 -10.23 -3.33
C ALA A 275 -19.46 -9.03 -2.50
N ILE A 276 -18.29 -8.51 -2.87
CA ILE A 276 -17.73 -7.28 -2.29
C ILE A 276 -17.54 -6.29 -3.42
N ASN A 277 -18.20 -5.14 -3.30
CA ASN A 277 -17.96 -4.02 -4.19
C ASN A 277 -16.63 -3.38 -3.79
N LYS A 278 -15.66 -3.37 -4.70
CA LYS A 278 -14.33 -2.81 -4.46
C LYS A 278 -14.13 -1.49 -5.21
N GLN A 279 -13.62 -0.49 -4.51
CA GLN A 279 -13.22 0.78 -5.09
C GLN A 279 -11.86 1.16 -4.51
N GLU A 280 -10.81 1.11 -5.33
CA GLU A 280 -9.44 1.35 -4.85
C GLU A 280 -8.72 2.35 -5.76
N ILE A 281 -7.93 3.23 -5.15
CA ILE A 281 -7.08 4.20 -5.84
C ILE A 281 -5.66 4.04 -5.29
N ALA A 282 -4.70 3.77 -6.16
CA ALA A 282 -3.28 3.72 -5.84
C ALA A 282 -2.53 4.74 -6.71
N THR A 283 -1.88 5.72 -6.09
CA THR A 283 -1.22 6.81 -6.81
C THR A 283 -0.03 7.38 -6.03
N SER A 284 0.87 8.05 -6.74
CA SER A 284 1.90 8.90 -6.14
C SER A 284 1.68 10.33 -6.60
N VAL A 285 1.56 11.25 -5.65
CA VAL A 285 1.27 12.66 -5.93
C VAL A 285 2.12 13.58 -5.06
N THR A 286 2.46 14.75 -5.58
CA THR A 286 3.14 15.80 -4.82
C THR A 286 2.18 16.95 -4.55
N ILE A 287 2.03 17.33 -3.29
CA ILE A 287 1.07 18.32 -2.83
C ILE A 287 1.77 19.27 -1.88
N ARG A 288 1.43 20.56 -1.89
CA ARG A 288 1.96 21.51 -0.92
C ARG A 288 1.26 21.37 0.43
N ASN A 289 1.95 21.79 1.49
CA ASN A 289 1.43 21.84 2.84
C ASN A 289 0.12 22.66 2.90
N ASN A 290 -0.91 22.11 3.54
CA ASN A 290 -2.25 22.67 3.68
C ASN A 290 -3.02 22.91 2.37
N GLU A 291 -2.56 22.42 1.23
CA GLU A 291 -3.34 22.44 -0.02
C GLU A 291 -4.14 21.15 -0.18
N THR A 292 -5.35 21.26 -0.73
CA THR A 292 -6.20 20.12 -1.06
C THR A 292 -6.06 19.77 -2.53
N LEU A 293 -5.70 18.51 -2.82
CA LEU A 293 -5.67 17.97 -4.17
C LEU A 293 -6.82 16.98 -4.38
N ILE A 294 -7.48 17.07 -5.53
CA ILE A 294 -8.39 16.01 -6.01
C ILE A 294 -7.51 14.91 -6.60
N LEU A 295 -7.47 13.74 -5.95
CA LEU A 295 -6.71 12.58 -6.44
C LEU A 295 -7.35 11.98 -7.69
N GLY A 296 -8.68 12.05 -7.75
CA GLY A 296 -9.47 11.51 -8.85
C GLY A 296 -10.83 11.03 -8.39
N GLY A 297 -11.51 10.32 -9.28
CA GLY A 297 -12.84 9.80 -9.04
C GLY A 297 -13.34 8.92 -10.17
N ILE A 298 -14.41 8.18 -9.92
CA ILE A 298 -15.09 7.35 -10.90
C ILE A 298 -16.52 7.86 -11.02
N PHE A 299 -16.93 8.20 -12.25
CA PHE A 299 -18.31 8.55 -12.58
C PHE A 299 -18.88 7.47 -13.50
N GLN A 300 -19.97 6.84 -13.07
CA GLN A 300 -20.67 5.83 -13.84
C GLN A 300 -22.15 6.20 -13.95
N GLN A 301 -22.68 6.13 -15.16
CA GLN A 301 -24.12 6.26 -15.41
C GLN A 301 -24.58 5.11 -16.31
N LYS A 302 -25.47 4.26 -15.82
CA LYS A 302 -26.17 3.24 -16.59
C LYS A 302 -27.61 3.69 -16.76
N GLN A 303 -28.07 3.70 -18.01
CA GLN A 303 -29.46 3.99 -18.34
C GLN A 303 -30.04 2.82 -19.12
N GLU A 304 -31.13 2.27 -18.63
CA GLU A 304 -31.88 1.20 -19.25
C GLU A 304 -33.28 1.72 -19.56
N LYS A 305 -33.70 1.56 -20.81
CA LYS A 305 -35.02 1.99 -21.28
C LYS A 305 -35.71 0.77 -21.88
N THR A 306 -36.84 0.42 -21.30
CA THR A 306 -37.67 -0.70 -21.74
C THR A 306 -38.95 -0.13 -22.30
N GLU A 307 -39.30 -0.52 -23.52
CA GLU A 307 -40.58 -0.17 -24.13
C GLU A 307 -41.30 -1.47 -24.49
N THR A 308 -42.46 -1.67 -23.89
CA THR A 308 -43.33 -2.82 -24.15
C THR A 308 -44.63 -2.29 -24.70
N GLY A 309 -45.13 -2.83 -25.80
CA GLY A 309 -46.36 -2.33 -26.41
C GLY A 309 -47.07 -3.38 -27.22
N PHE A 310 -48.30 -3.07 -27.63
CA PHE A 310 -49.07 -3.93 -28.51
C PHE A 310 -48.58 -3.78 -29.95
N PRO A 311 -48.27 -4.87 -30.68
CA PRO A 311 -47.78 -4.79 -32.05
C PRO A 311 -48.82 -4.08 -32.95
N PHE A 312 -48.36 -3.26 -33.89
CA PHE A 312 -49.16 -2.37 -34.77
C PHE A 312 -49.81 -1.16 -34.08
N LEU A 313 -50.43 -1.33 -32.89
CA LEU A 313 -51.12 -0.22 -32.20
C LEU A 313 -50.14 0.76 -31.54
N SER A 314 -48.93 0.30 -31.19
CA SER A 314 -47.85 1.14 -30.65
C SER A 314 -47.39 2.23 -31.61
N ASP A 315 -47.54 2.01 -32.92
CA ASP A 315 -46.92 2.84 -33.96
C ASP A 315 -47.89 3.92 -34.48
N ILE A 316 -49.14 3.92 -34.00
CA ILE A 316 -50.15 4.90 -34.40
C ILE A 316 -49.71 6.29 -33.89
N PRO A 317 -49.57 7.31 -34.75
CA PRO A 317 -49.23 8.66 -34.32
C PRO A 317 -50.31 9.20 -33.35
N LEU A 318 -49.90 10.02 -32.39
CA LEU A 318 -50.71 10.52 -31.25
C LEU A 318 -51.17 9.45 -30.23
N LEU A 319 -51.71 8.32 -30.69
CA LEU A 319 -52.39 7.32 -29.84
C LEU A 319 -51.50 6.17 -29.38
N GLY A 320 -50.39 5.92 -30.08
CA GLY A 320 -49.50 4.78 -29.82
C GLY A 320 -48.96 4.75 -28.39
N LYS A 321 -48.73 5.92 -27.78
CA LYS A 321 -48.30 6.04 -26.37
C LYS A 321 -49.29 5.45 -25.36
N LEU A 322 -50.57 5.38 -25.70
CA LEU A 322 -51.61 4.75 -24.86
C LEU A 322 -51.60 3.22 -24.96
N PHE A 323 -50.85 2.66 -25.91
CA PHE A 323 -50.69 1.22 -26.11
C PHE A 323 -49.25 0.76 -25.85
N THR A 324 -48.45 1.62 -25.24
CA THR A 324 -47.08 1.34 -24.82
C THR A 324 -46.91 1.56 -23.33
N SER A 325 -46.00 0.80 -22.74
CA SER A 325 -45.49 0.94 -21.39
C SER A 325 -44.00 1.20 -21.47
N THR A 326 -43.58 2.36 -20.96
CA THR A 326 -42.18 2.77 -20.94
C THR A 326 -41.66 2.69 -19.52
N GLY A 327 -40.63 1.87 -19.32
CA GLY A 327 -39.81 1.83 -18.11
C GLY A 327 -38.46 2.49 -18.37
N LYS A 328 -38.01 3.32 -17.45
CA LYS A 328 -36.69 3.96 -17.47
C LYS A 328 -36.01 3.74 -16.13
N HIS A 329 -34.89 3.03 -16.15
CA HIS A 329 -34.05 2.78 -14.99
C HIS A 329 -32.72 3.53 -15.17
N ILE A 330 -32.39 4.42 -14.24
CA ILE A 330 -31.15 5.20 -14.26
C ILE A 330 -30.37 4.90 -12.99
N ASP A 331 -29.19 4.31 -13.14
CA ASP A 331 -28.22 4.16 -12.06
C ASP A 331 -27.06 5.12 -12.27
N ARG A 332 -26.81 6.01 -11.32
CA ARG A 332 -25.68 6.93 -11.31
C ARG A 332 -24.84 6.69 -10.06
N ARG A 333 -23.54 6.46 -10.24
CA ARG A 333 -22.57 6.26 -9.17
C ARG A 333 -21.41 7.23 -9.34
N ILE A 334 -21.05 7.92 -8.27
CA ILE A 334 -19.97 8.90 -8.22
C ILE A 334 -19.09 8.55 -7.04
N LEU A 335 -17.78 8.50 -7.27
CA LEU A 335 -16.75 8.45 -6.24
C LEU A 335 -15.78 9.59 -6.52
N VAL A 336 -15.47 10.42 -5.53
CA VAL A 336 -14.43 11.46 -5.62
C VAL A 336 -13.60 11.42 -4.35
N VAL A 337 -12.28 11.52 -4.51
CA VAL A 337 -11.33 11.49 -3.40
C VAL A 337 -10.48 12.76 -3.39
N PHE A 338 -10.50 13.45 -2.26
CA PHE A 338 -9.69 14.63 -1.97
C PHE A 338 -8.66 14.27 -0.91
N ILE A 339 -7.49 14.91 -0.96
CA ILE A 339 -6.48 14.74 0.08
C ILE A 339 -5.80 16.05 0.44
N THR A 340 -5.51 16.22 1.73
CA THR A 340 -4.88 17.42 2.29
C THR A 340 -3.79 16.98 3.27
N PRO A 341 -2.50 17.22 2.96
CA PRO A 341 -1.42 17.05 3.93
C PRO A 341 -1.27 18.30 4.80
N LYS A 342 -0.95 18.09 6.07
CA LYS A 342 -0.62 19.14 7.04
C LYS A 342 0.67 18.78 7.75
N LEU A 343 1.73 19.54 7.51
CA LEU A 343 3.01 19.39 8.21
C LEU A 343 2.84 19.75 9.69
N ILE A 344 3.42 18.92 10.55
CA ILE A 344 3.47 19.15 12.00
C ILE A 344 4.94 19.33 12.36
N SER A 345 5.32 20.53 12.75
CA SER A 345 6.59 20.81 13.40
C SER A 345 6.45 20.48 14.89
N ILE A 346 7.36 19.65 15.41
CA ILE A 346 7.45 19.28 16.82
C ILE A 346 8.70 19.92 17.40
#